data_AF-A0A0D0E5I9-F1
#
_entry.id   AF-A0A0D0E5I9-F1
#
_cell.length_a   1.000
_cell.length_b   1.000
_cell.length_c   1.000
_cell.angle_alpha   90.00
_cell.angle_beta   90.00
_cell.angle_gamma   90.00
#
_symmetry.space_group_name_H-M   'P 1'
#
loop_
_entity.id
_entity.type
_entity.pdbx_description
1 polymer ?
#
loop_
_entity_poly.entity_id
_entity_poly.type
_entity_poly.pdbx_seq_one_letter_code
_entity_poly.pdbx_strand_id
1 'polypeptide(L)'
;FMFRCNDIWVSTGSPSMPGHALHIGGATELLLQGINPDIVATQGRWKSQAFLEYWRRIESILPLFIWSSSSTSRSLSLDTTMTNFS
;
A
#
# COMPACT_ATOMS: atom_id res chain seq x y z
N PHE A 1 -14.05 14.81 11.78
CA PHE A 1 -14.61 13.65 11.08
C PHE A 1 -14.41 12.36 11.88
N MET A 2 -13.18 11.81 11.96
CA MET A 2 -12.93 10.51 12.62
C MET A 2 -13.42 10.41 14.07
N PHE A 3 -13.31 11.48 14.85
CA PHE A 3 -13.89 11.52 16.21
C PHE A 3 -15.39 11.24 16.22
N ARG A 4 -16.14 11.86 15.31
CA ARG A 4 -17.59 11.63 15.18
C ARG A 4 -17.91 10.20 14.73
N CYS A 5 -17.12 9.63 13.82
CA CYS A 5 -17.26 8.23 13.44
C CYS A 5 -17.02 7.30 14.62
N ASN A 6 -15.97 7.58 15.42
CA ASN A 6 -15.64 6.79 16.61
C ASN A 6 -16.75 6.87 17.66
N ASP A 7 -17.32 8.05 17.92
CA ASP A 7 -18.45 8.21 18.84
C ASP A 7 -19.64 7.33 18.42
N ILE A 8 -19.97 7.32 17.13
CA ILE A 8 -21.06 6.50 16.58
C ILE A 8 -20.73 5.01 16.74
N TRP A 9 -19.54 4.57 16.32
CA TRP A 9 -19.14 3.16 16.42
C TRP A 9 -19.18 2.66 17.87
N VAL A 10 -18.63 3.43 18.80
CA VAL A 10 -18.65 3.10 20.23
C VAL A 10 -20.09 3.05 20.75
N SER A 11 -20.95 3.99 20.36
CA SER A 11 -22.37 3.98 20.76
C SER A 11 -23.12 2.72 20.28
N THR A 12 -22.66 2.10 19.20
CA THR A 12 -23.21 0.85 18.64
C THR A 12 -22.51 -0.42 19.15
N GLY A 13 -21.61 -0.29 20.14
CA GLY A 13 -20.92 -1.43 20.77
C GLY A 13 -19.62 -1.86 20.09
N SER A 14 -19.12 -1.11 19.10
CA SER A 14 -17.79 -1.35 18.55
C SER A 14 -16.69 -0.84 19.48
N PRO A 15 -15.49 -1.44 19.49
CA PRO A 15 -14.37 -0.93 20.27
C PRO A 15 -13.93 0.44 19.75
N SER A 16 -13.41 1.27 20.66
CA SER A 16 -12.84 2.58 20.30
C SER A 16 -11.66 2.39 19.35
N MET A 17 -11.71 3.06 18.21
CA MET A 17 -10.72 2.95 17.14
C MET A 17 -10.10 4.33 16.86
N PRO A 18 -8.90 4.61 17.42
CA PRO A 18 -8.26 5.91 17.24
C PRO A 18 -7.88 6.11 15.77
N GLY A 19 -7.96 7.36 15.30
CA GLY A 19 -7.65 7.70 13.90
C GLY A 19 -6.26 7.24 13.44
N HIS A 20 -5.28 7.16 14.35
CA HIS A 20 -3.96 6.62 14.06
C HIS A 20 -3.99 5.14 13.64
N ALA A 21 -4.80 4.31 14.32
CA ALA A 21 -4.96 2.91 13.96
C ALA A 21 -5.60 2.74 12.58
N LEU A 22 -6.55 3.60 12.22
CA LEU A 22 -7.19 3.62 10.90
C LEU A 22 -6.24 4.09 9.81
N HIS A 23 -5.34 5.03 10.11
CA HIS A 23 -4.31 5.45 9.17
C HIS A 23 -3.33 4.30 8.85
N ILE A 24 -2.92 3.54 9.88
CA ILE A 24 -2.06 2.36 9.73
C ILE A 24 -2.77 1.23 8.98
N GLY A 25 -4.00 0.90 9.39
CA GLY A 25 -4.81 -0.14 8.78
C GLY A 25 -5.14 0.18 7.33
N GLY A 26 -5.51 1.43 7.04
CA GLY A 26 -5.79 1.89 5.68
C GLY A 26 -4.55 1.83 4.78
N ALA A 27 -3.37 2.18 5.29
CA ALA A 27 -2.12 2.02 4.54
C ALA A 27 -1.85 0.54 4.20
N THR A 28 -2.03 -0.38 5.16
CA THR A 28 -1.89 -1.82 4.91
C THR A 28 -2.88 -2.31 3.87
N GLU A 29 -4.15 -1.90 3.97
CA GLU A 29 -5.20 -2.32 3.04
C GLU A 29 -4.90 -1.88 1.60
N LEU A 30 -4.46 -0.62 1.41
CA LEU A 30 -4.07 -0.13 0.08
C LEU A 30 -2.89 -0.92 -0.51
N LEU A 31 -1.90 -1.28 0.32
CA LEU A 31 -0.78 -2.11 -0.12
C LEU A 31 -1.20 -3.52 -0.51
N LEU A 32 -2.12 -4.13 0.24
CA LEU A 32 -2.70 -5.44 -0.09
C LEU A 32 -3.53 -5.42 -1.38
N GLN A 33 -4.10 -4.26 -1.73
CA GLN A 33 -4.75 -4.03 -3.02
C GLN A 33 -3.74 -3.78 -4.17
N GLY A 34 -2.44 -3.82 -3.90
CA GLY A 34 -1.38 -3.61 -4.89
C GLY A 34 -1.17 -2.15 -5.27
N ILE A 35 -1.70 -1.20 -4.50
CA ILE A 35 -1.42 0.22 -4.73
C ILE A 35 0.06 0.49 -4.46
N ASN A 36 0.70 1.22 -5.38
CA ASN A 36 2.14 1.47 -5.31
C ASN A 36 2.52 2.13 -3.95
N PRO A 37 3.56 1.63 -3.26
CA PRO A 37 4.08 2.19 -2.01
C PRO A 37 4.23 3.71 -1.98
N ASP A 38 4.70 4.33 -3.07
CA ASP A 38 4.93 5.77 -3.14
C ASP A 38 3.62 6.56 -3.12
N ILE A 39 2.57 6.01 -3.74
CA ILE A 39 1.22 6.59 -3.72
C ILE A 39 0.65 6.51 -2.30
N VAL A 40 0.75 5.35 -1.67
CA VAL A 40 0.26 5.15 -0.29
C VAL A 40 1.00 6.06 0.69
N ALA A 41 2.33 6.18 0.57
CA ALA A 41 3.15 7.08 1.38
C ALA A 41 2.75 8.56 1.17
N THR A 42 2.54 8.97 -0.08
CA THR A 42 2.10 10.32 -0.44
C THR A 42 0.72 10.63 0.14
N GLN A 43 -0.24 9.72 -0.02
CA GLN A 43 -1.60 9.87 0.51
C GLN A 43 -1.62 9.96 2.05
N GLY A 44 -0.81 9.14 2.71
CA GLY A 44 -0.67 9.17 4.17
C GLY A 44 0.23 10.31 4.69
N ARG A 45 0.77 11.15 3.80
CA ARG A 45 1.66 12.28 4.14
C ARG A 45 2.89 11.86 4.94
N TRP A 46 3.40 10.66 4.66
CA TRP A 46 4.59 10.12 5.28
C TRP A 46 5.81 10.84 4.70
N LYS A 47 6.54 11.55 5.56
CA LYS A 47 7.77 12.27 5.17
C LYS A 47 9.03 11.42 5.30
N SER A 48 8.93 10.27 5.97
CA SER A 48 10.05 9.38 6.28
C SER A 48 9.71 7.94 5.96
N GLN A 49 10.74 7.09 5.96
CA GLN A 49 10.64 5.64 5.79
C GLN A 49 9.92 4.94 6.96
N ALA A 50 9.46 5.68 7.98
CA ALA A 50 8.61 5.12 9.04
C ALA A 50 7.38 4.42 8.47
N PHE A 51 6.92 4.80 7.27
CA PHE A 51 5.89 4.09 6.52
C PHE A 51 6.14 2.58 6.38
N LEU A 52 7.39 2.16 6.21
CA LEU A 52 7.77 0.75 6.06
C LEU A 52 7.47 -0.06 7.32
N GLU A 53 7.53 0.56 8.51
CA GLU A 53 7.25 -0.11 9.78
C GLU A 53 5.79 -0.56 9.91
N TYR A 54 4.91 0.03 9.08
CA TYR A 54 3.48 -0.24 9.10
C TYR A 54 3.04 -1.28 8.06
N TRP A 55 3.98 -1.86 7.31
CA TRP A 55 3.69 -2.95 6.39
C TRP A 55 3.40 -4.23 7.16
N ARG A 56 2.11 -4.47 7.46
CA ARG A 56 1.67 -5.75 8.01
C ARG A 56 1.43 -6.73 6.87
N ARG A 57 1.75 -8.01 7.07
CA ARG A 57 1.62 -9.09 6.06
C ARG A 57 2.52 -8.89 4.83
N ILE A 58 3.79 -8.59 5.08
CA ILE A 58 4.82 -8.35 4.05
C ILE A 58 4.89 -9.50 3.04
N GLU A 59 4.72 -10.74 3.50
CA GLU A 59 4.68 -11.94 2.68
C GLU A 59 3.54 -11.95 1.65
N SER A 60 2.44 -11.24 1.91
CA SER A 60 1.33 -11.04 0.96
C SER A 60 1.55 -9.83 0.07
N ILE A 61 2.24 -8.80 0.57
CA ILE A 61 2.45 -7.51 -0.11
C ILE A 61 3.58 -7.60 -1.14
N LEU A 62 4.75 -8.15 -0.77
CA LEU A 62 5.93 -8.17 -1.64
C LEU A 62 5.71 -8.85 -3.00
N PRO A 63 5.01 -10.01 -3.10
CA PRO A 63 4.79 -10.67 -4.40
C PRO A 63 4.07 -9.78 -5.41
N LEU A 64 3.16 -8.91 -4.96
CA LEU A 64 2.40 -8.00 -5.82
C LEU A 64 3.33 -7.05 -6.59
N PHE A 65 4.39 -6.58 -5.92
CA PHE A 65 5.30 -5.60 -6.50
C PHE A 65 6.49 -6.24 -7.22
N ILE A 66 7.02 -7.36 -6.70
CA ILE A 66 8.11 -8.11 -7.36
C ILE A 66 7.66 -8.65 -8.73
N TRP A 67 6.44 -9.18 -8.81
CA TRP A 67 5.91 -9.68 -10.08
C TRP A 67 5.70 -8.56 -11.11
N SER A 68 5.20 -7.40 -10.68
CA SER A 68 5.02 -6.24 -11.57
C SER A 68 6.35 -5.72 -12.13
N SER A 69 7.40 -5.65 -11.28
CA SER A 69 8.73 -5.17 -11.64
C SER A 69 9.43 -6.14 -12.60
N SER A 70 9.36 -7.45 -12.32
CA SER A 70 9.96 -8.49 -13.16
C SER A 70 9.26 -8.62 -14.53
N SER A 71 7.93 -8.49 -14.57
CA SER A 71 7.16 -8.50 -15.82
C SER A 71 7.52 -7.32 -16.71
N THR A 72 7.62 -6.11 -16.13
CA THR A 72 8.01 -4.90 -16.85
C THR A 72 9.43 -5.00 -17.40
N SER A 73 10.40 -5.39 -16.56
CA SER A 73 11.81 -5.53 -16.96
C SER A 73 11.99 -6.57 -18.06
N ARG A 74 11.26 -7.69 -17.97
CA ARG A 74 11.26 -8.74 -19.01
C ARG A 74 10.66 -8.23 -20.31
N SER A 75 9.52 -7.51 -20.28
CA SER A 75 8.92 -6.91 -21.48
C SER A 75 9.90 -5.96 -22.18
N LEU A 76 10.53 -5.04 -21.43
CA LEU A 76 11.50 -4.09 -21.98
C LEU A 76 12.71 -4.78 -22.63
N SER A 77 13.18 -5.89 -22.03
CA SER A 77 14.26 -6.68 -22.60
C SER A 77 13.86 -7.35 -23.92
N LEU A 78 12.62 -7.83 -24.04
CA LEU A 78 12.10 -8.42 -25.27
C LEU A 78 11.96 -7.37 -26.38
N ASP A 79 11.37 -6.21 -26.08
CA ASP A 79 11.26 -5.12 -27.05
C ASP A 79 12.65 -4.69 -27.56
N THR A 80 13.62 -4.56 -26.65
CA THR A 80 15.00 -4.21 -27.01
C THR A 80 15.63 -5.27 -27.92
N THR A 81 15.43 -6.56 -27.64
CA THR A 81 15.92 -7.62 -28.54
C THR A 81 15.24 -7.53 -29.90
N MET A 82 13.92 -7.37 -29.95
CA MET A 82 13.16 -7.30 -31.20
C MET A 82 13.55 -6.09 -32.07
N THR A 83 13.86 -4.95 -31.46
CA THR A 83 14.34 -3.76 -32.19
C THR A 83 15.78 -3.89 -32.69
N ASN A 84 16.64 -4.67 -32.03
CA ASN A 84 18.02 -4.91 -32.49
C ASN A 84 18.10 -5.89 -33.66
N PHE A 85 17.04 -6.65 -33.94
CA PHE A 85 16.95 -7.57 -35.07
C PHE A 85 16.25 -6.98 -36.30
N SER A 86 15.88 -5.70 -36.28
CA SER A 86 15.31 -4.95 -37.42
C SER A 86 16.36 -4.05 -38.05
#